data_AF-A0A8T4E7S0-F1
#
_entry.id   AF-A0A8T4E7S0-F1
#
_cell.length_a   1.000
_cell.length_b   1.000
_cell.length_c   1.000
_cell.angle_alpha   90.00
_cell.angle_beta   90.00
_cell.angle_gamma   90.00
#
_symmetry.space_group_name_H-M   'P 1'
#
loop_
_entity.id
_entity.type
_entity.pdbx_description
1 polymer ?
#
loop_
_entity_poly.entity_id
_entity_poly.type
_entity_poly.pdbx_seq_one_letter_code
_entity_poly.pdbx_strand_id
1 'polypeptide(L)'
;MDKGLIVKILVVFLAGLFLLEPFAMTMSNWMGNSGGEAGEYYSGAANVNVTIYGYGAFLYVQGPTQLQLTQIENNAEVLSLEDVGDSVYRITLRDSAKTREVYLGFEEMGISTLAIAQIGLPEEYDLVLSDGSTINISGGYEQLAMAPAIEAGNKVSYILEIVSDGKGTLGITNAQSYTYEVGLEIPGAISDSAASKYVFSVPWEERNLELAELESEYGEGNVAYSRADYIIFEPELGMEETLMLKRDYMTYISSSSATVAANFTDTSLVEGDFAERAVFPNSSLIITSPEVPELGYDYVSIRNYEVSIPNSASGYSIGISLLNLTSAEEFSEGDSVVLKATATVTGDMVILIREISMEAAQAAPETS
;
A
#
# COMPACT_ATOMS: atom_id res chain seq x y z
N MET A 1 -12.69 -4.31 -9.93
CA MET A 1 -11.40 -4.23 -9.22
C MET A 1 -10.33 -4.74 -10.16
N ASP A 2 -9.45 -3.84 -10.61
CA ASP A 2 -8.46 -4.15 -11.64
C ASP A 2 -7.46 -5.20 -11.11
N LYS A 3 -7.34 -6.32 -11.85
CA LYS A 3 -6.51 -7.45 -11.45
C LYS A 3 -5.04 -7.05 -11.36
N GLY A 4 -4.61 -6.00 -12.09
CA GLY A 4 -3.26 -5.45 -12.00
C GLY A 4 -2.96 -4.74 -10.68
N LEU A 5 -3.94 -4.05 -10.08
CA LEU A 5 -3.76 -3.35 -8.80
C LEU A 5 -3.74 -4.34 -7.63
N ILE A 6 -4.60 -5.36 -7.68
CA ILE A 6 -4.61 -6.46 -6.69
C ILE A 6 -3.27 -7.18 -6.70
N VAL A 7 -2.72 -7.50 -7.88
CA VAL A 7 -1.43 -8.19 -8.00
C VAL A 7 -0.27 -7.31 -7.52
N LYS A 8 -0.26 -6.00 -7.79
CA LYS A 8 0.78 -5.09 -7.27
C LYS A 8 0.71 -4.94 -5.74
N ILE A 9 -0.50 -4.84 -5.18
CA ILE A 9 -0.70 -4.81 -3.74
C ILE A 9 -0.32 -6.15 -3.11
N LEU A 10 -0.64 -7.29 -3.74
CA LEU A 10 -0.23 -8.62 -3.28
C LEU A 10 1.27 -8.84 -3.37
N VAL A 11 1.96 -8.28 -4.37
CA VAL A 11 3.43 -8.37 -4.52
C VAL A 11 4.14 -7.48 -3.50
N VAL A 12 3.63 -6.29 -3.19
CA VAL A 12 4.16 -5.45 -2.09
C VAL A 12 3.81 -6.04 -0.72
N PHE A 13 2.62 -6.64 -0.58
CA PHE A 13 2.21 -7.31 0.65
C PHE A 13 2.99 -8.62 0.87
N LEU A 14 3.30 -9.36 -0.21
CA LEU A 14 4.20 -10.52 -0.17
C LEU A 14 5.64 -10.09 0.03
N ALA A 15 6.12 -8.99 -0.55
CA ALA A 15 7.47 -8.47 -0.30
C ALA A 15 7.63 -8.00 1.16
N GLY A 16 6.62 -7.33 1.72
CA GLY A 16 6.58 -6.96 3.13
C GLY A 16 6.43 -8.15 4.10
N LEU A 17 5.77 -9.24 3.68
CA LEU A 17 5.66 -10.49 4.45
C LEU A 17 6.85 -11.44 4.27
N PHE A 18 7.60 -11.36 3.16
CA PHE A 18 8.76 -12.22 2.87
C PHE A 18 10.08 -11.71 3.44
N LEU A 19 10.09 -10.61 4.18
CA LEU A 19 11.32 -10.08 4.75
C LEU A 19 11.98 -11.02 5.79
N LEU A 20 11.27 -12.00 6.37
CA LEU A 20 11.76 -12.75 7.55
C LEU A 20 11.29 -14.21 7.66
N GLU A 21 11.60 -15.06 6.68
CA GLU A 21 11.65 -16.51 6.89
C GLU A 21 12.88 -17.11 6.14
N PRO A 22 13.61 -18.07 6.73
CA PRO A 22 14.99 -17.84 7.17
C PRO A 22 16.06 -18.41 6.24
N PHE A 23 17.17 -17.70 6.06
CA PHE A 23 18.44 -18.38 5.82
C PHE A 23 19.02 -18.82 7.15
N ALA A 24 18.93 -20.13 7.42
CA ALA A 24 19.68 -20.85 8.45
C ALA A 24 21.23 -20.76 8.28
N MET A 25 21.73 -19.75 7.55
CA MET A 25 23.10 -19.64 7.08
C MET A 25 23.96 -18.67 7.90
N THR A 26 23.44 -18.09 8.98
CA THR A 26 24.23 -17.27 9.91
C THR A 26 24.67 -18.01 11.18
N MET A 27 24.37 -19.30 11.33
CA MET A 27 24.69 -20.06 12.55
C MET A 27 25.83 -21.09 12.43
N SER A 28 26.39 -21.38 11.26
CA SER A 28 27.46 -22.39 11.19
C SER A 28 28.87 -21.82 11.44
N ASN A 29 29.10 -20.52 11.19
CA ASN A 29 30.45 -19.92 11.31
C ASN A 29 30.69 -19.14 12.62
N TRP A 30 29.69 -19.01 13.50
CA TRP A 30 29.84 -18.31 14.78
C TRP A 30 30.06 -19.24 15.99
N MET A 31 29.92 -20.56 15.81
CA MET A 31 30.38 -21.56 16.79
C MET A 31 31.85 -21.92 16.57
N GLY A 32 32.71 -20.89 16.55
CA GLY A 32 34.16 -21.03 16.58
C GLY A 32 34.66 -21.33 17.98
N ASN A 33 34.54 -22.60 18.40
CA ASN A 33 35.42 -23.32 19.32
C ASN A 33 36.09 -22.46 20.44
N SER A 34 35.33 -22.11 21.49
CA SER A 34 35.93 -21.70 22.77
C SER A 34 35.59 -22.73 23.84
N GLY A 35 36.60 -23.45 24.30
CA GLY A 35 36.50 -24.33 25.46
C GLY A 35 36.39 -23.47 26.71
N GLY A 36 35.16 -23.17 27.13
CA GLY A 36 34.82 -22.50 28.37
C GLY A 36 33.85 -23.36 29.18
N GLU A 37 33.92 -23.25 30.49
CA GLU A 37 33.13 -24.02 31.47
C GLU A 37 31.63 -24.05 31.15
N ALA A 38 30.96 -25.15 31.51
CA ALA A 38 29.52 -25.32 31.33
C ALA A 38 28.74 -24.35 32.24
N GLY A 39 28.54 -23.12 31.77
CA GLY A 39 27.57 -22.18 32.32
C GLY A 39 26.14 -22.67 32.08
N GLU A 40 25.19 -22.13 32.84
CA GLU A 40 23.78 -22.31 32.54
C GLU A 40 23.43 -21.49 31.29
N TYR A 41 22.82 -22.15 30.31
CA TYR A 41 22.38 -21.53 29.06
C TYR A 41 20.86 -21.47 29.04
N TYR A 42 20.34 -20.31 28.68
CA TYR A 42 18.92 -20.03 28.56
C TYR A 42 18.59 -19.78 27.08
N SER A 43 17.45 -20.30 26.64
CA SER A 43 16.92 -20.06 25.29
C SER A 43 15.48 -19.61 25.40
N GLY A 44 15.13 -18.54 24.69
CA GLY A 44 13.82 -17.92 24.79
C GLY A 44 13.58 -16.88 23.72
N ALA A 45 12.43 -16.21 23.80
CA ALA A 45 12.05 -15.14 22.89
C ALA A 45 11.93 -13.80 23.63
N ALA A 46 12.33 -12.71 22.98
CA ALA A 46 12.20 -11.36 23.50
C ALA A 46 11.58 -10.44 22.44
N ASN A 47 10.63 -9.59 22.85
CA ASN A 47 10.12 -8.51 22.01
C ASN A 47 10.84 -7.22 22.39
N VAL A 48 11.64 -6.68 21.48
CA VAL A 48 12.54 -5.56 21.74
C VAL A 48 12.49 -4.53 20.61
N ASN A 49 12.67 -3.26 20.97
CA ASN A 49 12.92 -2.21 19.98
C ASN A 49 14.43 -2.10 19.77
N VAL A 50 14.90 -2.52 18.60
CA VAL A 50 16.32 -2.45 18.22
C VAL A 50 16.59 -1.12 17.51
N THR A 51 17.72 -0.49 17.82
CA THR A 51 18.19 0.70 17.09
C THR A 51 19.16 0.27 16.01
N ILE A 52 18.93 0.65 14.76
CA ILE A 52 19.85 0.33 13.65
C ILE A 52 20.94 1.39 13.61
N TYR A 53 22.20 1.04 13.88
CA TYR A 53 23.31 2.01 13.83
C TYR A 53 23.90 2.17 12.44
N GLY A 54 23.77 1.14 11.60
CA GLY A 54 24.27 1.16 10.24
C GLY A 54 24.30 -0.23 9.63
N TYR A 55 24.58 -0.26 8.34
CA TYR A 55 24.75 -1.49 7.57
C TYR A 55 26.19 -1.63 7.12
N GLY A 56 26.67 -2.87 7.02
CA GLY A 56 27.93 -3.15 6.35
C GLY A 56 27.93 -2.67 4.89
N ALA A 57 29.11 -2.43 4.34
CA ALA A 57 29.32 -2.13 2.92
C ALA A 57 29.20 -3.39 2.03
N PHE A 58 28.29 -4.30 2.37
CA PHE A 58 28.06 -5.52 1.59
C PHE A 58 26.60 -5.98 1.69
N LEU A 59 26.15 -6.59 0.60
CA LEU A 59 24.81 -7.14 0.42
C LEU A 59 24.93 -8.62 0.02
N TYR A 60 24.05 -9.46 0.53
CA TYR A 60 23.83 -10.82 0.04
C TYR A 60 22.58 -10.82 -0.83
N VAL A 61 22.72 -11.23 -2.08
CA VAL A 61 21.60 -11.37 -3.01
C VAL A 61 21.35 -12.84 -3.30
N GLN A 62 20.07 -13.24 -3.35
CA GLN A 62 19.70 -14.62 -3.58
C GLN A 62 18.93 -14.79 -4.89
N GLY A 63 19.32 -15.82 -5.67
CA GLY A 63 18.64 -16.23 -6.89
C GLY A 63 18.60 -15.19 -8.03
N PRO A 64 19.59 -14.30 -8.22
CA PRO A 64 19.55 -13.37 -9.34
C PRO A 64 19.70 -14.14 -10.66
N THR A 65 18.97 -13.70 -11.68
CA THR A 65 19.16 -14.13 -13.07
C THR A 65 20.49 -13.62 -13.63
N GLN A 66 20.97 -14.20 -14.72
CA GLN A 66 22.20 -13.74 -15.38
C GLN A 66 22.12 -12.27 -15.83
N LEU A 67 20.94 -11.83 -16.27
CA LEU A 67 20.71 -10.44 -16.65
C LEU A 67 20.83 -9.52 -15.43
N GLN A 68 20.21 -9.89 -14.31
CA GLN A 68 20.29 -9.16 -13.04
C GLN A 68 21.73 -9.10 -12.51
N LEU A 69 22.49 -10.20 -12.57
CA LEU A 69 23.91 -10.22 -12.21
C LEU A 69 24.72 -9.22 -13.05
N THR A 70 24.47 -9.18 -14.35
CA THR A 70 25.13 -8.22 -15.25
C THR A 70 24.76 -6.78 -14.90
N GLN A 71 23.50 -6.51 -14.52
CA GLN A 71 23.06 -5.19 -14.08
C GLN A 71 23.71 -4.78 -12.75
N ILE A 72 23.84 -5.72 -11.81
CA ILE A 72 24.53 -5.52 -10.54
C ILE A 72 26.00 -5.19 -10.77
N GLU A 73 26.72 -5.98 -11.58
CA GLU A 73 28.15 -5.76 -11.86
C GLU A 73 28.44 -4.39 -12.51
N ASN A 74 27.48 -3.87 -13.28
CA ASN A 74 27.59 -2.55 -13.93
C ASN A 74 27.15 -1.37 -13.04
N ASN A 75 26.63 -1.63 -11.84
CA ASN A 75 26.26 -0.56 -10.91
C ASN A 75 27.52 0.15 -10.38
N ALA A 76 27.55 1.49 -10.47
CA ALA A 76 28.72 2.29 -10.12
C ALA A 76 29.15 2.14 -8.65
N GLU A 77 28.21 1.84 -7.75
CA GLU A 77 28.44 1.67 -6.31
C GLU A 77 28.96 0.28 -5.95
N VAL A 78 28.94 -0.67 -6.89
CA VAL A 78 29.47 -2.02 -6.69
C VAL A 78 30.98 -2.04 -6.91
N LEU A 79 31.69 -2.57 -5.92
CA LEU A 79 33.14 -2.78 -5.96
C LEU A 79 33.49 -4.18 -6.46
N SER A 80 32.79 -5.20 -5.97
CA SER A 80 32.99 -6.59 -6.38
C SER A 80 31.75 -7.43 -6.17
N LEU A 81 31.61 -8.49 -6.97
CA LEU A 81 30.59 -9.52 -6.87
C LEU A 81 31.28 -10.88 -6.73
N GLU A 82 30.90 -11.64 -5.69
CA GLU A 82 31.47 -12.94 -5.35
C GLU A 82 30.34 -13.98 -5.23
N ASP A 83 30.44 -15.11 -5.93
CA ASP A 83 29.55 -16.25 -5.73
C ASP A 83 29.94 -16.96 -4.43
N VAL A 84 29.02 -17.03 -3.47
CA VAL A 84 29.23 -17.66 -2.16
C VAL A 84 28.53 -19.01 -2.04
N GLY A 85 27.97 -19.54 -3.13
CA GLY A 85 27.30 -20.83 -3.21
C GLY A 85 25.78 -20.74 -3.05
N ASP A 86 25.07 -21.83 -3.37
CA ASP A 86 23.61 -21.97 -3.25
C ASP A 86 22.80 -20.84 -3.93
N SER A 87 23.31 -20.32 -5.05
CA SER A 87 22.74 -19.17 -5.77
C SER A 87 22.69 -17.88 -4.93
N VAL A 88 23.57 -17.76 -3.94
CA VAL A 88 23.79 -16.55 -3.15
C VAL A 88 25.06 -15.87 -3.65
N TYR A 89 24.98 -14.56 -3.86
CA TYR A 89 26.13 -13.74 -4.21
C TYR A 89 26.35 -12.66 -3.16
N ARG A 90 27.61 -12.43 -2.81
CA ARG A 90 28.04 -11.33 -1.97
C ARG A 90 28.50 -10.17 -2.84
N ILE A 91 27.81 -9.05 -2.70
CA ILE A 91 28.12 -7.79 -3.37
C ILE A 91 28.82 -6.90 -2.35
N THR A 92 30.05 -6.46 -2.65
CA THR A 92 30.75 -5.46 -1.85
C THR A 92 30.52 -4.09 -2.48
N LEU A 93 30.11 -3.12 -1.66
CA LEU A 93 29.86 -1.75 -2.08
C LEU A 93 31.09 -0.88 -1.81
N ARG A 94 31.20 0.22 -2.55
CA ARG A 94 32.27 1.22 -2.35
C ARG A 94 32.13 1.98 -1.04
N ASP A 95 30.89 2.19 -0.60
CA ASP A 95 30.55 2.95 0.60
C ASP A 95 29.35 2.31 1.32
N SER A 96 29.46 2.11 2.63
CA SER A 96 28.36 1.62 3.48
C SER A 96 27.17 2.59 3.54
N ALA A 97 27.38 3.89 3.30
CA ALA A 97 26.29 4.86 3.24
C ALA A 97 25.34 4.60 2.06
N LYS A 98 25.82 3.88 1.03
CA LYS A 98 25.04 3.53 -0.17
C LYS A 98 24.26 2.22 -0.04
N THR A 99 24.43 1.47 1.05
CA THR A 99 23.82 0.14 1.21
C THR A 99 22.30 0.15 1.04
N ARG A 100 21.60 1.13 1.62
CA ARG A 100 20.14 1.26 1.48
C ARG A 100 19.72 1.66 0.05
N GLU A 101 20.39 2.64 -0.54
CA GLU A 101 20.08 3.12 -1.90
C GLU A 101 20.22 1.99 -2.93
N VAL A 102 21.33 1.23 -2.84
CA VAL A 102 21.58 0.09 -3.73
C VAL A 102 20.57 -1.03 -3.49
N TYR A 103 20.21 -1.31 -2.23
CA TYR A 103 19.16 -2.27 -1.90
C TYR A 103 17.82 -1.93 -2.55
N LEU A 104 17.35 -0.67 -2.43
CA LEU A 104 16.08 -0.26 -3.02
C LEU A 104 16.09 -0.44 -4.55
N GLY A 105 17.20 -0.12 -5.21
CA GLY A 105 17.36 -0.39 -6.65
C GLY A 105 17.30 -1.89 -7.00
N PHE A 106 17.84 -2.77 -6.16
CA PHE A 106 17.75 -4.22 -6.35
C PHE A 106 16.34 -4.75 -6.07
N GLU A 107 15.64 -4.19 -5.10
CA GLU A 107 14.25 -4.51 -4.80
C GLU A 107 13.32 -4.18 -5.98
N GLU A 108 13.51 -3.03 -6.62
CA GLU A 108 12.79 -2.66 -7.86
C GLU A 108 13.02 -3.64 -9.01
N MET A 109 14.19 -4.28 -9.03
CA MET A 109 14.53 -5.35 -9.97
C MET A 109 13.99 -6.72 -9.56
N GLY A 110 13.31 -6.82 -8.42
CA GLY A 110 12.77 -8.08 -7.87
C GLY A 110 13.85 -9.00 -7.27
N ILE A 111 14.96 -8.45 -6.79
CA ILE A 111 16.06 -9.22 -6.19
C ILE A 111 15.95 -9.21 -4.67
N SER A 112 15.86 -10.40 -4.08
CA SER A 112 15.91 -10.56 -2.63
C SER A 112 17.31 -10.30 -2.11
N THR A 113 17.43 -9.36 -1.17
CA THR A 113 18.71 -8.79 -0.74
C THR A 113 18.73 -8.57 0.78
N LEU A 114 19.83 -8.97 1.43
CA LEU A 114 20.08 -8.77 2.87
C LEU A 114 21.42 -8.06 3.11
N ALA A 115 21.50 -7.30 4.19
CA ALA A 115 22.74 -6.72 4.71
C ALA A 115 22.98 -7.21 6.14
N ILE A 116 24.22 -7.15 6.62
CA ILE A 116 24.50 -7.26 8.05
C ILE A 116 24.38 -5.86 8.67
N ALA A 117 23.37 -5.68 9.51
CA ALA A 117 23.15 -4.47 10.28
C ALA A 117 23.85 -4.57 11.64
N GLN A 118 24.47 -3.48 12.08
CA GLN A 118 24.83 -3.29 13.47
C GLN A 118 23.62 -2.74 14.21
N ILE A 119 23.12 -3.49 15.18
CA ILE A 119 21.94 -3.12 15.96
C ILE A 119 22.31 -2.90 17.43
N GLY A 120 21.61 -1.98 18.09
CA GLY A 120 21.61 -1.84 19.54
C GLY A 120 20.36 -2.42 20.14
N LEU A 121 20.54 -3.33 21.08
CA LEU A 121 19.48 -3.79 21.96
C LEU A 121 19.26 -2.78 23.10
N PRO A 122 18.06 -2.74 23.72
CA PRO A 122 17.83 -1.99 24.96
C PRO A 122 18.82 -2.38 26.07
N GLU A 123 19.11 -1.48 27.01
CA GLU A 123 20.06 -1.73 28.10
C GLU A 123 19.71 -2.99 28.91
N GLU A 124 18.42 -3.21 29.17
CA GLU A 124 17.85 -4.41 29.77
C GLU A 124 16.56 -4.78 29.05
N TYR A 125 16.31 -6.09 28.90
CA TYR A 125 15.06 -6.60 28.35
C TYR A 125 14.75 -8.01 28.86
N ASP A 126 13.46 -8.38 28.78
CA ASP A 126 12.98 -9.65 29.30
C ASP A 126 13.02 -10.74 28.23
N LEU A 127 13.68 -11.84 28.55
CA LEU A 127 13.68 -13.08 27.78
C LEU A 127 12.62 -14.03 28.36
N VAL A 128 11.63 -14.39 27.55
CA VAL A 128 10.58 -15.37 27.91
C VAL A 128 11.07 -16.76 27.56
N LEU A 129 11.23 -17.63 28.57
CA LEU A 129 11.68 -19.01 28.41
C LEU A 129 10.53 -19.94 27.98
N SER A 130 10.86 -21.15 27.56
CA SER A 130 9.88 -22.14 27.09
C SER A 130 8.84 -22.57 28.15
N ASP A 131 9.16 -22.41 29.43
CA ASP A 131 8.25 -22.70 30.55
C ASP A 131 7.35 -21.50 30.92
N GLY A 132 7.47 -20.38 30.20
CA GLY A 132 6.74 -19.14 30.42
C GLY A 132 7.32 -18.23 31.50
N SER A 133 8.43 -18.63 32.15
CA SER A 133 9.16 -17.75 33.06
C SER A 133 9.93 -16.68 32.29
N THR A 134 10.25 -15.57 32.96
CA THR A 134 11.03 -14.47 32.40
C THR A 134 12.33 -14.29 33.15
N ILE A 135 13.42 -14.07 32.40
CA ILE A 135 14.69 -13.62 32.94
C ILE A 135 15.04 -12.27 32.31
N ASN A 136 15.55 -11.35 33.11
CA ASN A 136 16.02 -10.07 32.60
C ASN A 136 17.49 -10.21 32.21
N ILE A 137 17.84 -9.76 31.00
CA ILE A 137 19.20 -9.83 30.48
C ILE A 137 19.66 -8.46 29.97
N SER A 138 20.95 -8.18 30.10
CA SER A 138 21.54 -6.95 29.60
C SER A 138 21.69 -7.01 28.09
N GLY A 139 21.34 -5.92 27.41
CA GLY A 139 21.59 -5.77 25.98
C GLY A 139 22.98 -5.23 25.66
N GLY A 140 23.16 -4.87 24.39
CA GLY A 140 24.43 -4.47 23.83
C GLY A 140 24.33 -4.24 22.34
N TYR A 141 25.47 -4.30 21.66
CA TYR A 141 25.54 -4.22 20.21
C TYR A 141 25.63 -5.61 19.63
N GLU A 142 24.72 -5.91 18.70
CA GLU A 142 24.68 -7.19 18.00
C GLU A 142 24.73 -6.96 16.48
N GLN A 143 24.98 -8.05 15.75
CA GLN A 143 24.89 -8.06 14.29
C GLN A 143 23.70 -8.90 13.86
N LEU A 144 22.87 -8.34 12.97
CA LEU A 144 21.69 -9.03 12.45
C LEU A 144 21.66 -8.96 10.93
N ALA A 145 21.41 -10.10 10.28
CA ALA A 145 21.11 -10.14 8.86
C ALA A 145 19.67 -9.66 8.64
N MET A 146 19.49 -8.58 7.90
CA MET A 146 18.17 -8.00 7.63
C MET A 146 18.17 -7.24 6.30
N ALA A 147 17.00 -7.02 5.73
CA ALA A 147 16.88 -6.12 4.58
C ALA A 147 17.20 -4.68 5.00
N PRO A 148 18.10 -3.96 4.31
CA PRO A 148 18.44 -2.57 4.62
C PRO A 148 17.40 -1.58 4.07
N ALA A 149 16.11 -1.87 4.29
CA ALA A 149 15.00 -1.00 3.92
C ALA A 149 14.88 0.22 4.85
N ILE A 150 15.36 0.08 6.08
CA ILE A 150 15.21 1.05 7.17
C ILE A 150 16.47 1.92 7.26
N GLU A 151 16.32 3.19 7.55
CA GLU A 151 17.46 4.11 7.69
C GLU A 151 18.18 3.90 9.04
N ALA A 152 19.50 4.13 9.03
CA ALA A 152 20.28 4.13 10.27
C ALA A 152 19.79 5.26 11.20
N GLY A 153 19.70 4.96 12.49
CA GLY A 153 19.17 5.83 13.55
C GLY A 153 17.74 5.47 13.97
N ASN A 154 16.98 4.77 13.12
CA ASN A 154 15.59 4.41 13.42
C ASN A 154 15.48 3.22 14.38
N LYS A 155 14.34 3.14 15.07
CA LYS A 155 14.02 2.03 15.98
C LYS A 155 13.00 1.10 15.37
N VAL A 156 13.25 -0.20 15.48
CA VAL A 156 12.45 -1.23 14.83
C VAL A 156 12.07 -2.28 15.86
N SER A 157 10.79 -2.65 15.91
CA SER A 157 10.35 -3.70 16.83
C SER A 157 10.68 -5.06 16.23
N TYR A 158 11.32 -5.91 17.02
CA TYR A 158 11.69 -7.28 16.66
C TYR A 158 11.28 -8.26 17.75
N ILE A 159 10.80 -9.42 17.33
CA ILE A 159 10.79 -10.64 18.12
C ILE A 159 12.10 -11.37 17.81
N LEU A 160 12.94 -11.53 18.83
CA LEU A 160 14.23 -12.21 18.73
C LEU A 160 14.17 -13.53 19.49
N GLU A 161 14.64 -14.61 18.88
CA GLU A 161 14.97 -15.85 19.58
C GLU A 161 16.45 -15.80 19.97
N ILE A 162 16.74 -15.94 21.26
CA ILE A 162 18.03 -15.63 21.84
C ILE A 162 18.54 -16.81 22.66
N VAL A 163 19.85 -17.05 22.57
CA VAL A 163 20.61 -17.87 23.52
C VAL A 163 21.38 -16.93 24.44
N SER A 164 21.26 -17.13 25.76
CA SER A 164 21.84 -16.28 26.80
C SER A 164 22.55 -17.10 27.88
N ASP A 165 23.56 -16.51 28.53
CA ASP A 165 24.22 -17.02 29.73
C ASP A 165 23.58 -16.51 31.05
N GLY A 166 22.41 -15.86 30.95
CA GLY A 166 21.73 -15.23 32.08
C GLY A 166 22.25 -13.83 32.43
N LYS A 167 23.26 -13.32 31.73
CA LYS A 167 23.74 -11.93 31.88
C LYS A 167 23.60 -11.13 30.60
N GLY A 168 23.79 -11.76 29.44
CA GLY A 168 23.66 -11.09 28.15
C GLY A 168 23.35 -12.03 27.00
N THR A 169 23.35 -11.47 25.79
CA THR A 169 23.15 -12.22 24.55
C THR A 169 24.43 -12.96 24.16
N LEU A 170 24.33 -14.27 23.95
CA LEU A 170 25.39 -15.07 23.32
C LEU A 170 25.16 -15.23 21.82
N GLY A 171 23.90 -15.22 21.39
CA GLY A 171 23.55 -15.25 19.99
C GLY A 171 22.05 -15.09 19.75
N ILE A 172 21.73 -14.62 18.55
CA ILE A 172 20.37 -14.49 18.04
C ILE A 172 20.18 -15.61 17.01
N THR A 173 19.27 -16.55 17.29
CA THR A 173 19.02 -17.72 16.44
C THR A 173 17.97 -17.42 15.38
N ASN A 174 17.05 -16.51 15.69
CA ASN A 174 16.01 -16.05 14.80
C ASN A 174 15.66 -14.60 15.12
N ALA A 175 15.25 -13.84 14.11
CA ALA A 175 14.75 -12.49 14.27
C ALA A 175 13.60 -12.28 13.31
N GLN A 176 12.51 -11.73 13.82
CA GLN A 176 11.33 -11.39 13.04
C GLN A 176 10.90 -9.96 13.40
N SER A 177 10.82 -9.06 12.42
CA SER A 177 10.22 -7.74 12.59
C SER A 177 8.79 -7.91 13.07
N TYR A 178 8.49 -7.22 14.15
CA TYR A 178 7.14 -7.07 14.64
C TYR A 178 6.53 -5.83 13.97
N THR A 179 5.42 -6.06 13.28
CA THR A 179 4.61 -5.00 12.69
C THR A 179 3.24 -4.99 13.34
N TYR A 180 2.67 -3.80 13.48
CA TYR A 180 1.33 -3.62 14.02
C TYR A 180 0.63 -2.45 13.33
N GLU A 181 -0.70 -2.44 13.38
CA GLU A 181 -1.50 -1.38 12.77
C GLU A 181 -1.80 -0.28 13.79
N VAL A 182 -1.71 0.97 13.35
CA VAL A 182 -2.04 2.16 14.13
C VAL A 182 -2.85 3.14 13.31
N GLY A 183 -3.72 3.89 13.98
CA GLY A 183 -4.34 5.08 13.39
C GLY A 183 -3.36 6.25 13.44
N LEU A 184 -3.19 6.96 12.33
CA LEU A 184 -2.37 8.16 12.21
C LEU A 184 -3.23 9.36 11.86
N GLU A 185 -2.87 10.51 12.45
CA GLU A 185 -3.32 11.82 12.03
C GLU A 185 -2.12 12.57 11.47
N ILE A 186 -2.07 12.71 10.15
CA ILE A 186 -0.94 13.29 9.44
C ILE A 186 -1.36 14.70 8.98
N PRO A 187 -0.79 15.76 9.55
CA PRO A 187 -1.05 17.10 9.04
C PRO A 187 -0.43 17.21 7.64
N GLY A 188 -1.14 17.83 6.72
CA GLY A 188 -0.69 18.03 5.35
C GLY A 188 -1.13 19.38 4.79
N ALA A 189 -0.60 19.71 3.62
CA ALA A 189 -1.00 20.87 2.85
C ALA A 189 -1.19 20.48 1.38
N ILE A 190 -2.22 21.02 0.72
CA ILE A 190 -2.41 20.81 -0.71
C ILE A 190 -1.25 21.48 -1.47
N SER A 191 -0.44 20.70 -2.18
CA SER A 191 0.67 21.19 -3.00
C SER A 191 0.26 21.44 -4.44
N ASP A 192 -0.68 20.65 -4.96
CA ASP A 192 -1.23 20.82 -6.30
C ASP A 192 -2.66 20.27 -6.38
N SER A 193 -3.47 20.81 -7.28
CA SER A 193 -4.79 20.31 -7.63
C SER A 193 -4.81 19.96 -9.12
N ALA A 194 -4.74 18.67 -9.44
CA ALA A 194 -4.85 18.21 -10.82
C ALA A 194 -6.30 18.32 -11.33
N ALA A 195 -6.49 18.11 -12.64
CA ALA A 195 -7.80 18.19 -13.30
C ALA A 195 -8.88 17.37 -12.55
N SER A 196 -10.08 17.94 -12.52
CA SER A 196 -11.24 17.39 -11.82
C SER A 196 -11.94 16.35 -12.69
N LYS A 197 -12.51 15.32 -12.06
CA LYS A 197 -13.45 14.40 -12.68
C LYS A 197 -14.87 14.80 -12.30
N TYR A 198 -15.71 15.06 -13.29
CA TYR A 198 -17.12 15.38 -13.11
C TYR A 198 -17.94 14.15 -13.48
N VAL A 199 -18.70 13.61 -12.52
CA VAL A 199 -19.58 12.46 -12.71
C VAL A 199 -21.01 12.96 -12.80
N PHE A 200 -21.54 13.02 -14.01
CA PHE A 200 -22.90 13.44 -14.32
C PHE A 200 -23.87 12.25 -14.29
N SER A 201 -25.07 12.52 -13.77
CA SER A 201 -26.22 11.62 -13.88
C SER A 201 -27.09 12.04 -15.06
N VAL A 202 -27.07 11.25 -16.13
CA VAL A 202 -27.80 11.54 -17.37
C VAL A 202 -29.17 10.83 -17.30
N PRO A 203 -30.29 11.58 -17.36
CA PRO A 203 -31.63 11.00 -17.35
C PRO A 203 -31.86 10.02 -18.50
N TRP A 204 -32.81 9.10 -18.31
CA TRP A 204 -33.12 8.06 -19.29
C TRP A 204 -33.48 8.61 -20.66
N GLU A 205 -34.28 9.67 -20.71
CA GLU A 205 -34.78 10.30 -21.93
C GLU A 205 -33.64 10.89 -22.77
N GLU A 206 -32.52 11.25 -22.13
CA GLU A 206 -31.37 11.93 -22.72
C GLU A 206 -30.13 11.03 -22.84
N ARG A 207 -30.26 9.73 -22.55
CA ARG A 207 -29.14 8.76 -22.53
C ARG A 207 -28.47 8.49 -23.88
N ASN A 208 -29.01 9.02 -24.98
CA ASN A 208 -28.43 8.94 -26.31
C ASN A 208 -27.59 10.19 -26.59
N LEU A 209 -26.44 10.28 -25.91
CA LEU A 209 -25.51 11.38 -26.07
C LEU A 209 -24.66 11.24 -27.34
N GLU A 210 -24.36 12.36 -27.98
CA GLU A 210 -23.41 12.45 -29.09
C GLU A 210 -21.97 12.45 -28.55
N LEU A 211 -21.47 11.25 -28.22
CA LEU A 211 -20.13 11.09 -27.61
C LEU A 211 -19.00 11.70 -28.45
N ALA A 212 -19.12 11.67 -29.77
CA ALA A 212 -18.11 12.24 -30.66
C ALA A 212 -17.98 13.77 -30.50
N GLU A 213 -19.07 14.47 -30.18
CA GLU A 213 -19.05 15.91 -29.91
C GLU A 213 -18.36 16.18 -28.57
N LEU A 214 -18.71 15.43 -27.53
CA LEU A 214 -18.08 15.52 -26.21
C LEU A 214 -16.58 15.19 -26.26
N GLU A 215 -16.19 14.14 -26.99
CA GLU A 215 -14.78 13.76 -27.18
C GLU A 215 -14.02 14.81 -27.99
N SER A 216 -14.68 15.51 -28.94
CA SER A 216 -14.06 16.62 -29.66
C SER A 216 -13.86 17.86 -28.79
N GLU A 217 -14.73 18.10 -27.80
CA GLU A 217 -14.68 19.25 -26.91
C GLU A 217 -13.69 19.05 -25.75
N TYR A 218 -13.75 17.88 -25.09
CA TYR A 218 -12.98 17.57 -23.88
C TYR A 218 -11.76 16.70 -24.13
N GLY A 219 -11.64 16.08 -25.31
CA GLY A 219 -10.53 15.23 -25.72
C GLY A 219 -10.80 13.72 -25.58
N GLU A 220 -10.28 12.95 -26.54
CA GLU A 220 -10.34 11.48 -26.54
C GLU A 220 -9.62 10.92 -25.29
N GLY A 221 -10.33 10.14 -24.48
CA GLY A 221 -9.85 9.59 -23.20
C GLY A 221 -10.19 10.41 -21.96
N ASN A 222 -10.69 11.65 -22.12
CA ASN A 222 -11.21 12.46 -21.00
C ASN A 222 -12.71 12.28 -20.78
N VAL A 223 -13.42 11.68 -21.74
CA VAL A 223 -14.84 11.36 -21.67
C VAL A 223 -15.01 9.86 -21.51
N ALA A 224 -15.79 9.43 -20.52
CA ALA A 224 -16.19 8.04 -20.35
C ALA A 224 -17.70 7.97 -20.08
N TYR A 225 -18.42 7.17 -20.86
CA TYR A 225 -19.88 7.07 -20.76
C TYR A 225 -20.33 5.63 -20.53
N SER A 226 -21.19 5.44 -19.53
CA SER A 226 -21.84 4.17 -19.22
C SER A 226 -23.35 4.34 -19.31
N ARG A 227 -23.90 3.93 -20.46
CA ARG A 227 -25.35 3.97 -20.70
C ARG A 227 -26.07 2.87 -19.91
N ALA A 228 -27.15 3.23 -19.23
CA ALA A 228 -28.02 2.30 -18.55
C ALA A 228 -29.05 1.71 -19.52
N ASP A 229 -28.75 0.58 -20.17
CA ASP A 229 -29.62 -0.09 -21.17
C ASP A 229 -30.69 -1.02 -20.56
N TYR A 230 -31.13 -0.74 -19.34
CA TYR A 230 -32.05 -1.61 -18.62
C TYR A 230 -33.03 -0.84 -17.72
N ILE A 231 -34.22 -1.38 -17.56
CA ILE A 231 -35.21 -0.93 -16.57
C ILE A 231 -35.29 -1.94 -15.44
N ILE A 232 -35.66 -1.48 -14.25
CA ILE A 232 -35.88 -2.32 -13.07
C ILE A 232 -37.38 -2.35 -12.78
N PHE A 233 -37.91 -3.50 -12.36
CA PHE A 233 -39.33 -3.62 -11.99
C PHE A 233 -39.49 -3.61 -10.47
N GLU A 234 -40.21 -2.62 -9.95
CA GLU A 234 -40.54 -2.48 -8.54
C GLU A 234 -42.05 -2.21 -8.38
N PRO A 235 -42.84 -3.18 -7.86
CA PRO A 235 -42.45 -4.54 -7.45
C PRO A 235 -42.12 -5.46 -8.64
N GLU A 236 -41.39 -6.55 -8.39
CA GLU A 236 -41.03 -7.57 -9.39
C GLU A 236 -42.24 -8.21 -10.07
N LEU A 237 -42.12 -8.50 -11.38
CA LEU A 237 -43.13 -9.17 -12.19
C LEU A 237 -43.33 -10.64 -11.79
N GLY A 238 -44.57 -11.12 -11.92
CA GLY A 238 -44.86 -12.55 -11.83
C GLY A 238 -44.23 -13.34 -12.99
N MET A 239 -44.05 -14.65 -12.80
CA MET A 239 -43.46 -15.53 -13.83
C MET A 239 -44.33 -15.60 -15.11
N GLU A 240 -45.66 -15.62 -14.98
CA GLU A 240 -46.58 -15.55 -16.12
C GLU A 240 -46.54 -14.18 -16.80
N GLU A 241 -46.46 -13.09 -16.03
CA GLU A 241 -46.36 -11.71 -16.55
C GLU A 241 -45.08 -11.52 -17.37
N THR A 242 -43.95 -12.02 -16.86
CA THR A 242 -42.63 -11.92 -17.51
C THR A 242 -42.65 -12.52 -18.93
N LEU A 243 -43.35 -13.64 -19.13
CA LEU A 243 -43.44 -14.31 -20.43
C LEU A 243 -44.40 -13.63 -21.41
N MET A 244 -45.46 -12.99 -20.90
CA MET A 244 -46.48 -12.34 -21.73
C MET A 244 -46.17 -10.89 -22.09
N LEU A 245 -45.37 -10.20 -21.28
CA LEU A 245 -45.12 -8.76 -21.40
C LEU A 245 -43.84 -8.42 -22.16
N LYS A 246 -43.16 -9.38 -22.80
CA LYS A 246 -42.02 -9.06 -23.68
C LYS A 246 -42.49 -8.15 -24.83
N ARG A 247 -41.82 -7.02 -25.00
CA ARG A 247 -42.06 -6.04 -26.07
C ARG A 247 -40.91 -5.97 -27.06
N ASP A 248 -41.18 -5.40 -28.24
CA ASP A 248 -40.21 -5.31 -29.33
C ASP A 248 -39.00 -4.43 -29.00
N TYR A 249 -39.15 -3.44 -28.12
CA TYR A 249 -38.05 -2.62 -27.62
C TYR A 249 -37.20 -3.34 -26.56
N MET A 250 -37.60 -4.53 -26.10
CA MET A 250 -36.88 -5.32 -25.12
C MET A 250 -36.07 -6.43 -25.78
N THR A 251 -34.77 -6.43 -25.52
CA THR A 251 -33.88 -7.52 -25.94
C THR A 251 -34.01 -8.71 -25.00
N TYR A 252 -34.23 -8.44 -23.71
CA TYR A 252 -34.39 -9.43 -22.65
C TYR A 252 -35.34 -8.94 -21.56
N ILE A 253 -36.07 -9.85 -20.91
CA ILE A 253 -36.95 -9.55 -19.77
C ILE A 253 -36.82 -10.66 -18.72
N SER A 254 -36.77 -10.28 -17.44
CA SER A 254 -36.84 -11.14 -16.27
C SER A 254 -37.88 -10.60 -15.27
N SER A 255 -38.06 -11.29 -14.15
CA SER A 255 -39.00 -10.85 -13.11
C SER A 255 -38.61 -9.49 -12.51
N SER A 256 -37.32 -9.19 -12.39
CA SER A 256 -36.82 -7.98 -11.71
C SER A 256 -36.34 -6.88 -12.64
N SER A 257 -36.13 -7.16 -13.93
CA SER A 257 -35.58 -6.17 -14.87
C SER A 257 -35.85 -6.51 -16.32
N ALA A 258 -35.67 -5.55 -17.22
CA ALA A 258 -35.62 -5.80 -18.65
C ALA A 258 -34.46 -5.03 -19.29
N THR A 259 -33.76 -5.67 -20.23
CA THR A 259 -32.79 -4.99 -21.09
C THR A 259 -33.53 -4.46 -22.31
N VAL A 260 -33.32 -3.19 -22.62
CA VAL A 260 -33.97 -2.49 -23.73
C VAL A 260 -32.98 -2.24 -24.86
N ALA A 261 -33.49 -1.93 -26.05
CA ALA A 261 -32.67 -1.47 -27.14
C ALA A 261 -31.93 -0.18 -26.77
N ALA A 262 -30.67 -0.10 -27.19
CA ALA A 262 -29.75 1.01 -26.95
C ALA A 262 -30.34 2.40 -27.22
N ASN A 263 -31.08 2.53 -28.31
CA ASN A 263 -31.62 3.80 -28.80
C ASN A 263 -33.03 4.12 -28.30
N PHE A 264 -33.65 3.21 -27.54
CA PHE A 264 -35.02 3.40 -27.05
C PHE A 264 -35.04 4.37 -25.85
N THR A 265 -35.90 5.37 -25.80
CA THR A 265 -35.93 6.35 -24.69
C THR A 265 -37.33 6.70 -24.20
N ASP A 266 -38.37 6.09 -24.76
CA ASP A 266 -39.77 6.43 -24.49
C ASP A 266 -40.23 5.84 -23.15
N THR A 267 -40.18 6.65 -22.08
CA THR A 267 -40.62 6.26 -20.74
C THR A 267 -42.13 6.06 -20.68
N SER A 268 -42.92 6.90 -21.34
CA SER A 268 -44.39 6.80 -21.37
C SER A 268 -44.88 5.50 -21.98
N LEU A 269 -44.22 4.96 -23.01
CA LEU A 269 -44.56 3.66 -23.56
C LEU A 269 -44.33 2.52 -22.55
N VAL A 270 -43.21 2.55 -21.83
CA VAL A 270 -42.89 1.57 -20.79
C VAL A 270 -43.85 1.69 -19.61
N GLU A 271 -44.14 2.91 -19.17
CA GLU A 271 -45.12 3.16 -18.10
C GLU A 271 -46.52 2.68 -18.51
N GLY A 272 -46.91 2.86 -19.77
CA GLY A 272 -48.17 2.33 -20.31
C GLY A 272 -48.22 0.79 -20.34
N ASP A 273 -47.08 0.14 -20.61
CA ASP A 273 -46.97 -1.32 -20.61
C ASP A 273 -46.90 -1.94 -19.21
N PHE A 274 -46.33 -1.22 -18.22
CA PHE A 274 -46.00 -1.76 -16.89
C PHE A 274 -46.62 -1.00 -15.71
N ALA A 275 -47.53 -0.06 -15.96
CA ALA A 275 -48.31 0.67 -14.94
C ALA A 275 -47.46 1.27 -13.81
N GLU A 276 -46.46 2.08 -14.16
CA GLU A 276 -45.54 2.78 -13.22
C GLU A 276 -44.63 1.86 -12.37
N ARG A 277 -44.60 0.55 -12.64
CA ARG A 277 -43.69 -0.39 -11.95
C ARG A 277 -42.26 -0.33 -12.46
N ALA A 278 -42.01 0.38 -13.56
CA ALA A 278 -40.70 0.49 -14.17
C ALA A 278 -39.92 1.65 -13.56
N VAL A 279 -38.75 1.36 -13.02
CA VAL A 279 -37.75 2.33 -12.59
C VAL A 279 -36.69 2.44 -13.68
N PHE A 280 -36.38 3.68 -14.07
CA PHE A 280 -35.41 4.00 -15.11
C PHE A 280 -34.11 4.51 -14.46
N PRO A 281 -33.05 3.69 -14.40
CA PRO A 281 -31.77 4.12 -13.87
C PRO A 281 -31.14 5.20 -14.76
N ASN A 282 -30.53 6.21 -14.13
CA ASN A 282 -29.72 7.19 -14.85
C ASN A 282 -28.48 6.54 -15.46
N SER A 283 -28.06 7.07 -16.61
CA SER A 283 -26.75 6.75 -17.19
C SER A 283 -25.66 7.60 -16.52
N SER A 284 -24.41 7.14 -16.57
CA SER A 284 -23.29 7.84 -15.94
C SER A 284 -22.33 8.36 -17.01
N LEU A 285 -22.07 9.67 -16.99
CA LEU A 285 -21.09 10.33 -17.83
C LEU A 285 -19.98 10.89 -16.95
N ILE A 286 -18.73 10.56 -17.27
CA ILE A 286 -17.54 11.05 -16.57
C ILE A 286 -16.77 11.93 -17.53
N ILE A 287 -16.51 13.17 -17.15
CA ILE A 287 -15.65 14.10 -17.91
C ILE A 287 -14.49 14.54 -17.02
N THR A 288 -13.27 14.40 -17.51
CA THR A 288 -12.07 14.95 -16.88
C THR A 288 -11.76 16.31 -17.49
N SER A 289 -11.83 17.37 -16.69
CA SER A 289 -11.69 18.75 -17.17
C SER A 289 -11.13 19.65 -16.06
N PRO A 290 -10.37 20.72 -16.39
CA PRO A 290 -10.00 21.74 -15.43
C PRO A 290 -11.19 22.62 -14.99
N GLU A 291 -12.22 22.72 -15.84
CA GLU A 291 -13.42 23.53 -15.61
C GLU A 291 -14.68 22.66 -15.61
N VAL A 292 -15.74 23.12 -14.93
CA VAL A 292 -17.02 22.42 -14.86
C VAL A 292 -17.69 22.40 -16.24
N PRO A 293 -17.99 21.21 -16.81
CA PRO A 293 -18.73 21.11 -18.07
C PRO A 293 -20.17 21.64 -17.95
N GLU A 294 -20.59 22.49 -18.89
CA GLU A 294 -21.93 23.10 -18.91
C GLU A 294 -22.98 22.18 -19.57
N LEU A 295 -23.27 21.02 -18.97
CA LEU A 295 -24.17 20.02 -19.56
C LEU A 295 -25.61 20.05 -19.02
N GLY A 296 -25.91 20.86 -18.00
CA GLY A 296 -27.25 20.98 -17.41
C GLY A 296 -27.73 19.76 -16.62
N TYR A 297 -26.87 18.76 -16.40
CA TYR A 297 -27.14 17.59 -15.56
C TYR A 297 -26.59 17.79 -14.14
N ASP A 298 -27.21 17.09 -13.18
CA ASP A 298 -26.66 16.97 -11.83
C ASP A 298 -25.34 16.23 -11.87
N TYR A 299 -24.34 16.74 -11.12
CA TYR A 299 -23.00 16.16 -11.09
C TYR A 299 -22.37 16.14 -9.71
N VAL A 300 -21.43 15.22 -9.53
CA VAL A 300 -20.47 15.23 -8.43
C VAL A 300 -19.09 15.51 -9.00
N SER A 301 -18.36 16.45 -8.39
CA SER A 301 -16.97 16.71 -8.72
C SER A 301 -16.05 15.89 -7.81
N ILE A 302 -15.05 15.25 -8.39
CA ILE A 302 -14.00 14.52 -7.69
C ILE A 302 -12.67 15.11 -8.14
N ARG A 303 -11.95 15.73 -7.22
CA ARG A 303 -10.67 16.37 -7.49
C ARG A 303 -9.53 15.46 -7.04
N ASN A 304 -8.44 15.46 -7.80
CA ASN A 304 -7.20 14.80 -7.41
C ASN A 304 -6.27 15.86 -6.81
N TYR A 305 -5.79 15.61 -5.61
CA TYR A 305 -4.91 16.49 -4.86
C TYR A 305 -3.58 15.83 -4.66
N GLU A 306 -2.52 16.58 -4.90
CA GLU A 306 -1.22 16.28 -4.34
C GLU A 306 -1.13 16.94 -2.95
N VAL A 307 -0.83 16.15 -1.93
CA VAL A 307 -0.76 16.60 -0.54
C VAL A 307 0.65 16.42 -0.04
N SER A 308 1.29 17.52 0.35
CA SER A 308 2.57 17.50 1.04
C SER A 308 2.37 17.17 2.51
N ILE A 309 3.16 16.22 3.01
CA ILE A 309 3.13 15.75 4.38
C ILE A 309 4.53 15.83 5.00
N PRO A 310 4.64 16.01 6.33
CA PRO A 310 5.92 16.00 7.01
C PRO A 310 6.53 14.60 7.06
N ASN A 311 7.85 14.54 7.19
CA ASN A 311 8.59 13.28 7.36
C ASN A 311 8.35 12.61 8.73
N SER A 312 7.49 13.18 9.59
CA SER A 312 7.08 12.57 10.85
C SER A 312 5.70 13.06 11.29
N ALA A 313 4.85 12.16 11.76
CA ALA A 313 3.55 12.48 12.36
C ALA A 313 3.19 11.48 13.47
N SER A 314 2.46 11.94 14.49
CA SER A 314 2.01 11.12 15.62
C SER A 314 3.11 10.30 16.33
N GLY A 315 4.36 10.78 16.30
CA GLY A 315 5.52 10.08 16.88
C GLY A 315 6.16 9.02 15.97
N TYR A 316 5.72 8.90 14.73
CA TYR A 316 6.27 7.99 13.73
C TYR A 316 7.00 8.74 12.61
N SER A 317 8.07 8.15 12.09
CA SER A 317 8.79 8.56 10.89
C SER A 317 8.06 8.08 9.64
N ILE A 318 7.90 8.96 8.65
CA ILE A 318 7.19 8.73 7.40
C ILE A 318 8.17 8.94 6.24
N GLY A 319 8.41 7.89 5.46
CA GLY A 319 9.38 7.89 4.35
C GLY A 319 8.89 8.51 3.04
N ILE A 320 7.70 9.11 3.04
CA ILE A 320 7.08 9.77 1.87
C ILE A 320 6.70 11.20 2.24
N SER A 321 6.87 12.13 1.30
CA SER A 321 6.60 13.55 1.50
C SER A 321 5.40 14.07 0.68
N LEU A 322 4.91 13.28 -0.27
CA LEU A 322 3.81 13.63 -1.17
C LEU A 322 2.84 12.45 -1.31
N LEU A 323 1.55 12.73 -1.24
CA LEU A 323 0.46 11.77 -1.43
C LEU A 323 -0.51 12.27 -2.48
N ASN A 324 -0.90 11.39 -3.41
CA ASN A 324 -1.96 11.67 -4.37
C ASN A 324 -3.28 11.12 -3.83
N LEU A 325 -4.23 12.01 -3.53
CA LEU A 325 -5.52 11.67 -2.92
C LEU A 325 -6.68 12.21 -3.76
N THR A 326 -7.84 11.59 -3.63
CA THR A 326 -9.06 12.06 -4.31
C THR A 326 -10.10 12.49 -3.27
N SER A 327 -10.72 13.65 -3.45
CA SER A 327 -11.83 14.08 -2.61
C SER A 327 -12.93 14.77 -3.42
N ALA A 328 -14.17 14.68 -2.93
CA ALA A 328 -15.29 15.45 -3.44
C ALA A 328 -15.37 16.85 -2.79
N GLU A 329 -14.68 17.06 -1.67
CA GLU A 329 -14.53 18.38 -1.05
C GLU A 329 -13.54 19.23 -1.86
N GLU A 330 -13.82 20.53 -1.92
CA GLU A 330 -12.98 21.50 -2.61
C GLU A 330 -11.92 22.07 -1.68
N PHE A 331 -10.66 21.90 -2.06
CA PHE A 331 -9.51 22.52 -1.42
C PHE A 331 -8.73 23.34 -2.46
N SER A 332 -8.12 24.43 -2.01
CA SER A 332 -7.20 25.26 -2.78
C SER A 332 -5.75 24.89 -2.48
N GLU A 333 -4.84 25.21 -3.39
CA GLU A 333 -3.39 25.11 -3.13
C GLU A 333 -3.03 25.90 -1.86
N GLY A 334 -2.26 25.27 -0.96
CA GLY A 334 -1.90 25.83 0.34
C GLY A 334 -2.91 25.58 1.46
N ASP A 335 -4.10 25.05 1.18
CA ASP A 335 -5.05 24.69 2.23
C ASP A 335 -4.46 23.61 3.13
N SER A 336 -4.63 23.81 4.44
CA SER A 336 -4.19 22.85 5.46
C SER A 336 -5.24 21.75 5.63
N VAL A 337 -4.78 20.51 5.56
CA VAL A 337 -5.62 19.32 5.70
C VAL A 337 -5.08 18.41 6.80
N VAL A 338 -5.96 17.57 7.35
CA VAL A 338 -5.57 16.46 8.22
C VAL A 338 -5.92 15.17 7.50
N LEU A 339 -4.91 14.33 7.30
CA LEU A 339 -5.10 13.00 6.76
C LEU A 339 -5.28 12.02 7.91
N LYS A 340 -6.41 11.32 7.92
CA LYS A 340 -6.62 10.18 8.81
C LYS A 340 -6.31 8.92 8.03
N ALA A 341 -5.45 8.09 8.57
CA ALA A 341 -5.02 6.88 7.89
C ALA A 341 -4.80 5.73 8.86
N THR A 342 -4.98 4.50 8.37
CA THR A 342 -4.52 3.28 9.04
C THR A 342 -3.12 2.98 8.51
N ALA A 343 -2.13 2.86 9.37
CA ALA A 343 -0.74 2.58 8.97
C ALA A 343 -0.20 1.31 9.61
N THR A 344 0.57 0.55 8.84
CA THR A 344 1.40 -0.53 9.37
C THR A 344 2.75 0.06 9.78
N VAL A 345 3.11 -0.11 11.04
CA VAL A 345 4.35 0.42 11.62
C VAL A 345 5.24 -0.70 12.15
N THR A 346 6.53 -0.41 12.26
CA THR A 346 7.49 -1.19 13.04
C THR A 346 8.32 -0.23 13.89
N GLY A 347 8.37 -0.44 15.21
CA GLY A 347 8.96 0.53 16.13
C GLY A 347 8.35 1.93 15.95
N ASP A 348 9.17 2.89 15.52
CA ASP A 348 8.79 4.29 15.25
C ASP A 348 8.67 4.62 13.75
N MET A 349 8.64 3.63 12.86
CA MET A 349 8.61 3.85 11.41
C MET A 349 7.30 3.37 10.78
N VAL A 350 6.72 4.20 9.89
CA VAL A 350 5.62 3.80 9.00
C VAL A 350 6.18 3.05 7.80
N ILE A 351 5.72 1.81 7.61
CA ILE A 351 6.09 0.97 6.46
C ILE A 351 5.04 1.11 5.35
N LEU A 352 3.76 1.23 5.72
CA LEU A 352 2.66 1.29 4.77
C LEU A 352 1.51 2.15 5.31
N ILE A 353 0.93 2.98 4.45
CA ILE A 353 -0.27 3.76 4.75
C ILE A 353 -1.45 3.19 3.95
N ARG A 354 -2.59 3.02 4.60
CA ARG A 354 -3.85 2.48 4.06
C ARG A 354 -5.00 3.36 4.49
N GLU A 355 -6.12 3.22 3.78
CA GLU A 355 -7.42 3.81 4.17
C GLU A 355 -7.32 5.30 4.50
N ILE A 356 -6.72 6.06 3.59
CA ILE A 356 -6.49 7.49 3.79
C ILE A 356 -7.79 8.24 3.50
N SER A 357 -8.27 9.01 4.47
CA SER A 357 -9.27 10.04 4.27
C SER A 357 -8.67 11.42 4.55
N MET A 358 -9.16 12.42 3.84
CA MET A 358 -8.72 13.80 3.96
C MET A 358 -9.85 14.65 4.53
N GLU A 359 -9.55 15.45 5.54
CA GLU A 359 -10.48 16.40 6.15
C GLU A 359 -9.83 17.79 6.22
N ALA A 360 -10.64 18.86 6.12
CA ALA A 360 -10.17 20.21 6.37
C ALA A 360 -9.62 20.33 7.81
N ALA A 361 -8.45 20.95 7.98
CA ALA A 361 -7.93 21.22 9.30
C ALA A 361 -8.88 22.19 10.02
N GLN A 362 -9.40 21.81 11.19
CA GLN A 362 -10.21 22.73 12.00
C GLN A 362 -9.34 23.92 12.40
N ALA A 363 -9.80 25.13 12.08
CA ALA A 363 -9.14 26.35 12.53
C ALA A 363 -9.01 26.29 14.05
N ALA A 364 -7.78 26.40 14.55
CA ALA A 364 -7.54 26.49 15.99
C ALA A 364 -8.40 27.63 16.55
N PRO A 365 -9.12 27.44 17.67
CA PRO A 365 -9.92 28.50 18.26
C PRO A 365 -9.00 29.67 18.56
N GLU A 366 -9.31 30.85 18.01
CA GLU A 366 -8.59 32.08 18.30
C GLU A 366 -8.60 32.29 19.82
N THR A 367 -7.45 32.09 20.44
CA THR A 367 -7.25 32.45 21.83
C THR A 367 -7.29 33.97 21.89
N SER A 368 -8.39 34.49 22.44
CA SER A 368 -8.66 35.92 22.66
C SER A 368 -7.97 36.45 23.91
#